data_AF-A0A2R6FG70-F1
#
_entry.id   AF-A0A2R6FG70-F1
#
_cell.length_a   1.000
_cell.length_b   1.000
_cell.length_c   1.000
_cell.angle_alpha   90.00
_cell.angle_beta   90.00
_cell.angle_gamma   90.00
#
_symmetry.space_group_name_H-M   'P 1'
#
loop_
_entity.id
_entity.type
_entity.pdbx_description
1 polymer ?
#
loop_
_entity_poly.entity_id
_entity_poly.type
_entity_poly.pdbx_seq_one_letter_code
_entity_poly.pdbx_strand_id
1 'polypeptide(L)' 'MNPVNRSRVVETRPVFQVAVEPPGMTETDEAVERFLRKADAAYEEYEQGYADADATLRRLERHLDDLREAAA' A
#
# COMPACT_ATOMS: atom_id res chain seq x y z
N MET A 1 -21.18 -63.55 -2.75
CA MET A 1 -21.06 -62.28 -3.50
C MET A 1 -21.16 -61.12 -2.51
N ASN A 2 -20.13 -60.29 -2.41
CA ASN A 2 -20.14 -59.04 -1.63
C ASN A 2 -19.69 -57.92 -2.58
N PRO A 3 -20.45 -56.83 -2.79
CA PRO A 3 -20.09 -55.83 -3.79
C PRO A 3 -18.90 -54.98 -3.33
N VAL A 4 -18.06 -54.72 -4.32
CA VAL A 4 -16.82 -53.92 -4.32
C VAL A 4 -17.00 -52.61 -3.55
N ASN A 5 -16.31 -52.49 -2.41
CA ASN A 5 -16.10 -51.19 -1.76
C ASN A 5 -15.08 -50.41 -2.59
N ARG A 6 -15.55 -49.58 -3.54
CA ARG A 6 -14.71 -48.61 -4.27
C ARG A 6 -14.41 -47.43 -3.36
N SER A 7 -13.48 -47.64 -2.44
CA SER A 7 -12.90 -46.55 -1.64
C SER A 7 -12.25 -45.55 -2.59
N ARG A 8 -12.94 -44.43 -2.79
CA ARG A 8 -12.39 -43.26 -3.49
C ARG A 8 -11.27 -42.70 -2.61
N VAL A 9 -10.03 -42.95 -3.01
CA VAL A 9 -8.86 -42.28 -2.42
C VAL A 9 -8.98 -40.80 -2.76
N VAL A 10 -9.51 -40.02 -1.83
CA VAL A 10 -9.50 -38.56 -1.93
C VAL A 10 -8.08 -38.15 -1.54
N GLU A 11 -7.20 -38.02 -2.52
CA GLU A 11 -5.87 -37.44 -2.30
C GLU A 11 -6.08 -36.01 -1.82
N THR A 12 -5.99 -35.81 -0.51
CA THR A 12 -5.90 -34.50 0.13
C THR A 12 -4.59 -33.88 -0.35
N ARG A 13 -4.65 -33.12 -1.46
CA ARG A 13 -3.52 -32.31 -1.90
C ARG A 13 -3.20 -31.34 -0.77
N PRO A 14 -1.97 -31.30 -0.24
CA PRO A 14 -1.62 -30.36 0.81
C PRO A 14 -1.77 -28.95 0.23
N VAL A 15 -2.61 -28.15 0.87
CA VAL A 15 -2.71 -26.71 0.63
C VAL A 15 -1.39 -26.14 1.15
N PHE A 16 -0.40 -25.96 0.28
CA PHE A 16 0.82 -25.24 0.64
C PHE A 16 0.40 -23.80 0.92
N GLN A 17 0.25 -23.48 2.20
CA GLN A 17 0.08 -22.12 2.65
C GLN A 17 1.38 -21.38 2.35
N VAL A 18 1.36 -20.58 1.28
CA VAL A 18 2.43 -19.63 1.00
C VAL A 18 2.51 -18.71 2.21
N ALA A 19 3.61 -18.80 2.94
CA ALA A 19 3.99 -17.78 3.90
C ALA A 19 4.20 -16.48 3.10
N VAL A 20 3.18 -15.63 3.07
CA VAL A 20 3.34 -14.24 2.66
C VAL A 20 4.09 -13.59 3.81
N GLU A 21 5.42 -13.48 3.68
CA GLU A 21 6.22 -12.64 4.56
C GLU A 21 5.55 -11.26 4.63
N PRO A 22 5.41 -10.64 5.82
CA PRO A 22 4.86 -9.30 5.91
C PRO A 22 5.69 -8.41 4.99
N PRO A 23 5.07 -7.59 4.11
CA PRO A 23 5.83 -6.71 3.25
C PRO A 23 6.71 -5.84 4.16
N GLY A 24 8.02 -6.08 4.14
CA GLY A 24 8.96 -5.11 4.68
C GLY A 24 8.73 -3.81 3.94
N MET A 25 8.77 -2.69 4.68
CA MET A 25 8.49 -1.35 4.17
C MET A 25 9.20 -1.16 2.83
N THR A 26 8.40 -1.04 1.77
CA THR A 26 8.92 -0.91 0.42
C THR A 26 9.35 0.54 0.19
N GLU A 27 10.17 0.77 -0.83
CA GLU A 27 10.52 2.14 -1.25
C GLU A 27 9.26 2.97 -1.56
N THR A 28 8.22 2.33 -2.10
CA THR A 28 6.91 2.94 -2.31
C THR A 28 6.22 3.31 -0.98
N ASP A 29 6.27 2.44 0.03
CA ASP A 29 5.69 2.74 1.35
C ASP A 29 6.40 3.94 2.00
N GLU A 30 7.73 3.98 1.93
CA GLU A 30 8.51 5.13 2.43
C GLU A 30 8.18 6.43 1.68
N ALA A 31 7.98 6.35 0.36
CA ALA A 31 7.57 7.49 -0.46
C ALA A 31 6.17 7.98 -0.09
N VAL A 32 5.23 7.09 0.16
CA VAL A 32 3.87 7.41 0.63
C VAL A 32 3.92 8.09 1.99
N GLU A 33 4.65 7.52 2.96
CA GLU A 33 4.79 8.16 4.29
C GLU A 33 5.39 9.56 4.19
N ARG A 34 6.41 9.73 3.34
CA ARG A 34 7.02 11.04 3.10
C ARG A 34 6.03 12.03 2.50
N PHE A 35 5.18 11.59 1.56
CA PHE A 35 4.13 12.43 0.99
C PHE A 35 3.12 12.86 2.06
N LEU A 36 2.62 11.93 2.88
CA LEU A 36 1.65 12.22 3.93
C LEU A 36 2.18 13.26 4.91
N ARG A 37 3.41 13.09 5.42
CA ARG A 37 4.05 14.08 6.31
C ARG A 37 4.15 15.47 5.68
N LYS A 38 4.51 15.55 4.40
CA LYS A 38 4.62 16.81 3.68
C LYS A 38 3.24 17.46 3.43
N ALA A 39 2.21 16.65 3.16
CA ALA A 39 0.85 17.12 2.97
C ALA A 39 0.28 17.69 4.28
N ASP A 40 0.46 16.99 5.39
CA ASP A 40 0.03 17.45 6.72
C ASP A 40 0.67 18.80 7.06
N ALA A 41 1.98 18.95 6.85
CA ALA A 41 2.68 20.22 7.05
C ALA A 41 2.11 21.35 6.17
N ALA A 42 1.76 21.06 4.91
CA ALA A 42 1.16 22.06 4.02
C ALA A 42 -0.24 22.49 4.49
N TYR A 43 -1.03 21.55 5.02
CA TYR A 43 -2.32 21.86 5.63
C TYR A 43 -2.17 22.68 6.91
N GLU A 44 -1.26 22.30 7.81
CA GLU A 44 -0.99 23.06 9.04
C GLU A 44 -0.54 24.50 8.72
N GLU A 45 0.31 24.69 7.70
CA GLU A 45 0.74 26.02 7.24
C GLU A 45 -0.45 26.84 6.71
N TYR A 46 -1.37 26.22 5.98
CA TYR A 46 -2.59 26.87 5.49
C TYR A 46 -3.56 27.23 6.62
N GLU A 47 -3.82 26.30 7.54
CA GLU A 47 -4.71 26.51 8.68
C GLU A 47 -4.19 27.60 9.63
N GLN A 48 -2.87 27.70 9.79
CA GLN A 48 -2.24 28.79 10.54
C GLN A 48 -2.22 30.13 9.77
N GLY A 49 -2.65 30.14 8.51
CA GLY A 49 -2.66 31.33 7.66
C GLY A 49 -1.29 31.75 7.13
N TYR A 50 -0.28 30.87 7.22
CA TYR A 50 1.06 31.12 6.67
C TYR A 50 1.14 30.93 5.16
N ALA A 51 0.18 30.21 4.57
CA ALA A 51 0.05 30.00 3.13
C ALA A 51 -1.38 30.28 2.66
N ASP A 52 -1.52 30.79 1.43
CA ASP A 52 -2.81 30.84 0.75
C ASP A 52 -3.15 29.51 0.06
N ALA A 53 -4.41 29.35 -0.35
CA ALA A 53 -4.89 28.11 -0.96
C ALA A 53 -4.11 27.73 -2.22
N ASP A 54 -3.78 28.70 -3.09
CA ASP A 54 -3.07 28.44 -4.34
C ASP A 54 -1.61 28.03 -4.09
N ALA A 55 -0.96 28.58 -3.07
CA ALA A 55 0.37 28.20 -2.63
C ALA A 55 0.37 26.76 -2.07
N THR A 56 -0.64 26.42 -1.27
CA THR A 56 -0.82 25.06 -0.73
C THR A 56 -1.06 24.05 -1.84
N LEU A 57 -1.95 24.33 -2.80
CA LEU A 57 -2.21 23.45 -3.94
C LEU A 57 -0.95 23.21 -4.78
N ARG A 58 -0.22 24.27 -5.14
CA ARG A 58 1.06 24.15 -5.88
C ARG A 58 2.12 23.34 -5.12
N ARG A 59 2.09 23.37 -3.79
CA ARG A 59 3.00 22.57 -2.96
C ARG A 59 2.59 21.10 -2.94
N LEU A 60 1.30 20.80 -2.80
CA LEU A 60 0.77 19.43 -2.89
C LEU A 60 0.99 18.81 -4.26
N GLU A 61 0.82 19.57 -5.34
CA GLU A 61 1.10 19.11 -6.71
C GLU A 61 2.55 18.65 -6.87
N ARG A 62 3.51 19.45 -6.39
CA ARG A 62 4.93 19.06 -6.40
C ARG A 62 5.19 17.80 -5.58
N HIS A 63 4.59 17.69 -4.40
CA HIS A 63 4.74 16.48 -3.58
C HIS A 63 4.09 15.24 -4.22
N LEU A 64 3.01 15.43 -4.98
CA LEU A 64 2.37 14.37 -5.74
C LEU A 64 3.24 13.90 -6.91
N ASP A 65 3.92 14.83 -7.60
CA ASP A 65 4.86 14.48 -8.65
C ASP A 65 6.08 13.72 -8.09
N ASP A 66 6.64 14.16 -6.95
CA ASP A 66 7.69 13.40 -6.23
C ASP A 66 7.24 11.96 -5.90
N LEU A 67 5.97 11.78 -5.50
CA LEU A 67 5.41 10.48 -5.17
C LEU A 67 5.23 9.61 -6.42
N ARG A 68 4.75 10.19 -7.52
CA ARG A 68 4.58 9.49 -8.80
C ARG A 68 5.89 9.00 -9.36
N GLU A 69 6.95 9.81 -9.27
CA GLU A 69 8.30 9.42 -9.70
C GLU A 69 8.84 8.26 -8.86
N ALA A 70 8.63 8.28 -7.54
CA ALA A 70 9.07 7.21 -6.65
C ALA A 70 8.24 5.90 -6.77
N ALA A 71 7.04 5.97 -7.35
CA ALA A 71 6.18 4.81 -7.55
C ALA A 71 6.27 4.19 -8.96
N ALA A 72 7.07 4.78 -9.85
CA ALA A 72 7.27 4.35 -11.24
C ALA A 72 8.36 3.28 -11.35
#